data_AF-A0AB36TKA4-F1
#
_entry.id   AF-A0AB36TKA4-F1
#
_cell.length_a   1.000
_cell.length_b   1.000
_cell.length_c   1.000
_cell.angle_alpha   90.00
_cell.angle_beta   90.00
_cell.angle_gamma   90.00
#
_symmetry.space_group_name_H-M   'P 1'
#
loop_
_entity.id
_entity.type
_entity.pdbx_description
1 polymer ?
#
loop_
_entity_poly.entity_id
_entity_poly.type
_entity_poly.pdbx_seq_one_letter_code
_entity_poly.pdbx_strand_id
1 'polypeptide(L)' 'YEKWDPKKAYTKGDKVEHQGTVYEAVQNHQGNGDPNWIFALALWNPLT' A
#
# COMPACT_ATOMS: atom_id res chain seq x y z
N TYR A 1 -12.17 -0.75 1.00
CA TYR A 1 -10.91 0.00 1.16
C TYR A 1 -10.70 0.89 -0.05
N GLU A 2 -9.97 1.99 0.09
CA GLU A 2 -9.57 2.81 -1.05
C GLU A 2 -8.70 1.97 -2.00
N LYS A 3 -8.80 2.20 -3.31
CA LYS A 3 -7.91 1.54 -4.28
C LYS A 3 -6.48 2.05 -4.07
N TRP A 4 -5.51 1.16 -4.11
CA TRP A 4 -4.11 1.56 -4.06
C TRP A 4 -3.74 2.46 -5.26
N ASP A 5 -3.00 3.53 -4.98
CA ASP A 5 -2.46 4.48 -5.96
C ASP A 5 -0.92 4.52 -5.80
N PRO A 6 -0.15 4.18 -6.85
CA PRO A 6 1.30 4.15 -6.79
C PRO A 6 1.96 5.52 -6.56
N LYS A 7 1.23 6.64 -6.63
CA LYS A 7 1.72 8.02 -6.46
C LYS A 7 1.16 8.72 -5.22
N LYS A 8 0.33 8.05 -4.43
CA LYS A 8 -0.26 8.64 -3.22
C LYS A 8 0.71 8.55 -2.03
N ALA A 9 0.61 9.51 -1.11
CA ALA A 9 1.24 9.44 0.21
C ALA A 9 0.40 8.58 1.17
N TYR A 10 1.07 7.69 1.90
CA TYR A 10 0.44 6.82 2.88
C TYR A 10 1.07 7.00 4.26
N THR A 11 0.24 6.87 5.28
CA THR A 11 0.62 6.87 6.69
C THR A 11 0.51 5.47 7.26
N LYS A 12 1.33 5.15 8.27
CA LYS A 12 1.31 3.86 8.94
C LYS A 12 -0.10 3.52 9.43
N GLY A 13 -0.58 2.33 9.06
CA GLY A 13 -1.91 1.85 9.40
C GLY A 13 -2.98 2.10 8.33
N ASP A 14 -2.69 2.91 7.31
CA ASP A 14 -3.58 3.09 6.15
C ASP A 14 -3.86 1.76 5.47
N LYS A 15 -5.10 1.57 5.03
CA LYS A 15 -5.54 0.33 4.37
C LYS A 15 -6.06 0.60 2.97
N VAL A 16 -5.47 -0.08 1.99
CA VAL A 16 -5.83 -0.03 0.58
C VAL A 16 -6.19 -1.40 0.07
N GLU A 17 -6.92 -1.49 -1.04
CA GLU A 17 -7.14 -2.73 -1.75
C GLU A 17 -6.45 -2.72 -3.12
N HIS A 18 -5.89 -3.87 -3.46
CA HIS A 18 -5.26 -4.15 -4.75
C HIS A 18 -5.53 -5.60 -5.14
N GLN A 19 -6.20 -5.81 -6.28
CA GLN A 19 -6.49 -7.13 -6.86
C GLN A 19 -7.21 -8.09 -5.90
N GLY A 20 -8.11 -7.58 -5.07
CA GLY A 20 -8.89 -8.37 -4.09
C GLY A 20 -8.20 -8.59 -2.76
N THR A 21 -6.93 -8.19 -2.61
CA THR A 21 -6.20 -8.25 -1.33
C THR A 21 -6.14 -6.88 -0.69
N VAL A 22 -6.35 -6.83 0.63
CA VAL A 22 -6.20 -5.62 1.42
C VAL A 22 -4.77 -5.54 1.92
N TYR A 23 -4.17 -4.36 1.85
CA TYR A 23 -2.83 -4.11 2.35
C TYR A 23 -2.86 -3.00 3.37
N GLU A 24 -2.09 -3.16 4.45
CA GLU A 24 -1.90 -2.15 5.48
C GLU A 24 -0.49 -1.55 5.39
N ALA A 25 -0.39 -0.22 5.36
CA ALA A 25 0.88 0.48 5.32
C ALA A 25 1.66 0.27 6.63
N VAL A 26 2.89 -0.25 6.53
CA VAL A 26 3.75 -0.58 7.67
C VAL A 26 4.46 0.67 8.22
N GLN A 27 4.66 1.67 7.35
CA GLN A 27 5.32 2.94 7.65
C GLN A 27 4.81 4.06 6.75
N ASN A 28 5.08 5.30 7.16
CA ASN A 28 4.80 6.46 6.33
C ASN A 28 5.69 6.43 5.09
N HIS A 29 5.11 6.65 3.91
CA HIS A 29 5.87 6.70 2.66
C HIS A 29 5.12 7.48 1.56
N GLN A 30 5.87 7.96 0.57
CA GLN A 30 5.34 8.60 -0.63
C GLN A 30 5.51 7.64 -1.80
N GLY A 31 4.42 7.27 -2.47
CA GLY A 31 4.49 6.48 -3.71
C GLY A 31 5.24 7.22 -4.82
N ASN A 32 6.07 6.49 -5.59
CA ASN A 32 6.87 7.04 -6.68
C ASN A 32 6.42 6.58 -8.09
N GLY A 33 5.25 5.94 -8.20
CA GLY A 33 4.73 5.45 -9.48
C GLY A 33 5.14 4.02 -9.85
N ASP A 34 5.91 3.31 -9.02
CA ASP A 34 6.27 1.92 -9.27
C ASP A 34 5.07 0.99 -9.00
N PRO A 35 4.56 0.26 -9.99
CA PRO A 35 3.39 -0.61 -9.84
C PRO A 35 3.65 -1.82 -8.92
N ASN A 36 4.91 -2.15 -8.63
CA ASN A 36 5.27 -3.32 -7.81
C ASN A 36 5.42 -2.98 -6.32
N TRP A 37 5.41 -1.70 -5.94
CA TRP A 37 5.62 -1.30 -4.54
C TRP A 37 4.53 -1.79 -3.60
N ILE A 38 3.32 -2.06 -4.08
CA ILE A 38 2.26 -2.69 -3.28
C ILE A 38 2.66 -4.08 -2.76
N PHE A 39 3.63 -4.74 -3.40
CA PHE A 39 4.18 -6.04 -2.96
C PHE A 39 5.43 -5.91 -2.08
N ALA A 40 5.94 -4.69 -1.85
CA ALA A 40 7.10 -4.49 -0.98
C ALA A 40 6.70 -4.64 0.49
N LEU A 41 7.06 -5.75 1.12
CA LEU A 41 6.70 -6.07 2.51
C LEU A 41 7.25 -5.07 3.55
N ALA A 42 8.28 -4.31 3.19
CA ALA A 42 8.78 -3.21 4.00
C ALA A 42 7.82 -2.01 4.05
N LEU A 43 6.91 -1.89 3.08
CA LEU A 43 5.93 -0.79 2.97
C LEU A 43 4.51 -1.28 3.25
N TRP A 44 4.17 -2.52 2.89
CA TRP A 44 2.81 -3.05 2.93
C TRP A 44 2.73 -4.44 3.54
N ASN A 45 1.76 -4.62 4.44
CA ASN A 45 1.41 -5.90 5.01
C ASN A 45 0.09 -6.40 4.38
N PRO A 46 0.08 -7.50 3.62
CA PRO A 46 -1.16 -8.09 3.12
C PRO A 46 -2.00 -8.62 4.28
N LEU A 47 -3.26 -8.24 4.31
CA LEU A 47 -4.25 -8.74 5.25
C LEU A 47 -5.08 -9.82 4.53
N THR A 48 -5.13 -11.01 5.13
CA THR A 48 -6.02 -12.11 4.73
C THR A 48 -7.48 -11.79 4.97
#